data_AF-A0A2P6PS09-F1
#
_entry.id   AF-A0A2P6PS09-F1
#
_cell.length_a   1.000
_cell.length_b   1.000
_cell.length_c   1.000
_cell.angle_alpha   90.00
_cell.angle_beta   90.00
_cell.angle_gamma   90.00
#
_symmetry.space_group_name_H-M   'P 1'
#
loop_
_entity.id
_entity.type
_entity.pdbx_description
1 polymer ?
#
loop_
_entity_poly.entity_id
_entity_poly.type
_entity_poly.pdbx_seq_one_letter_code
_entity_poly.pdbx_strand_id
1 'polypeptide(L)' 'MGVTSENVAHCFTVSRQEQDQAAVDSHRKAIVVIAAGRFKDEIIPVATKVTIF' A
#
# COMPACT_ATOMS: atom_id res chain seq x y z
N MET A 1 7.72 -16.02 -2.15
CA MET A 1 7.33 -14.94 -1.22
C MET A 1 5.88 -15.04 -0.71
N GLY A 2 4.89 -15.48 -1.50
CA GLY A 2 3.53 -15.70 -0.98
C GLY A 2 3.44 -16.79 0.10
N VAL A 3 4.01 -17.97 -0.17
CA VAL A 3 4.03 -19.11 0.78
C VAL A 3 4.70 -18.75 2.12
N THR A 4 5.77 -17.96 2.08
CA THR A 4 6.42 -17.48 3.31
C THR A 4 5.53 -16.52 4.11
N SER A 5 4.66 -15.74 3.45
CA SER A 5 3.65 -14.90 4.11
C SER A 5 2.58 -15.76 4.80
N GLU A 6 2.12 -16.83 4.15
CA GLU A 6 1.18 -17.79 4.75
C GLU A 6 1.79 -18.48 5.98
N ASN A 7 3.07 -18.87 5.91
CA ASN A 7 3.77 -19.45 7.06
C ASN A 7 3.79 -18.48 8.25
N VAL A 8 4.06 -17.20 8.01
CA VAL A 8 4.03 -16.16 9.06
C VAL A 8 2.61 -15.99 9.60
N ALA A 9 1.61 -15.87 8.73
CA ALA A 9 0.22 -15.72 9.14
C ALA A 9 -0.23 -16.89 10.03
N HIS A 10 0.14 -18.13 9.67
CA HIS A 10 -0.14 -19.31 10.47
C HIS A 10 0.62 -19.29 11.82
N CYS A 11 1.94 -19.08 11.81
CA CYS A 11 2.77 -19.11 13.02
C CYS A 11 2.36 -18.06 14.06
N PHE A 12 1.83 -16.92 13.63
CA PHE A 12 1.43 -15.82 14.50
C PHE A 12 -0.09 -15.64 14.59
N THR A 13 -0.87 -16.57 14.04
CA THR A 13 -2.35 -16.55 14.10
C THR A 13 -2.95 -15.24 13.53
N VAL A 14 -2.39 -14.75 12.42
CA VAL A 14 -2.93 -13.56 11.73
C VAL A 14 -4.09 -14.00 10.85
N SER A 15 -5.30 -13.64 11.27
CA SER A 15 -6.53 -14.01 10.57
C SER A 15 -6.63 -13.32 9.20
N ARG A 16 -7.44 -13.91 8.30
CA ARG A 16 -7.73 -13.30 7.01
C ARG A 16 -8.38 -11.91 7.15
N GLN A 17 -9.24 -11.74 8.16
CA GLN A 17 -9.89 -10.47 8.43
C GLN A 17 -8.90 -9.38 8.85
N GLU A 18 -7.90 -9.71 9.69
CA GLU A 18 -6.86 -8.76 10.07
C GLU A 18 -5.98 -8.36 8.88
N GLN A 19 -5.63 -9.31 8.02
CA GLN A 19 -4.89 -9.03 6.78
C GLN A 19 -5.67 -8.07 5.87
N ASP A 20 -6.95 -8.35 5.64
CA ASP A 20 -7.82 -7.53 4.79
C ASP A 20 -8.03 -6.13 5.40
N GLN A 21 -8.22 -6.04 6.71
CA GLN A 21 -8.40 -4.77 7.41
C GLN A 21 -7.15 -3.89 7.31
N ALA A 22 -5.96 -4.47 7.49
CA ALA A 22 -4.70 -3.77 7.32
C ALA A 22 -4.53 -3.24 5.89
N ALA A 23 -4.91 -4.03 4.88
CA ALA A 23 -4.87 -3.61 3.48
C ALA A 23 -5.81 -2.41 3.22
N VAL A 24 -7.06 -2.48 3.69
CA VAL A 24 -8.05 -1.39 3.56
C VAL A 24 -7.53 -0.11 4.22
N ASP A 25 -7.01 -0.22 5.44
CA ASP A 25 -6.50 0.95 6.17
C ASP A 25 -5.24 1.54 5.54
N SER A 26 -4.37 0.70 4.98
CA SER A 26 -3.20 1.14 4.22
C SER A 26 -3.61 2.00 3.02
N HIS A 27 -4.54 1.50 2.19
CA HIS A 27 -5.04 2.24 1.03
C HIS A 27 -5.76 3.53 1.42
N ARG A 28 -6.59 3.49 2.48
CA ARG A 28 -7.28 4.68 2.99
C ARG A 28 -6.29 5.76 3.42
N LYS A 29 -5.26 5.40 4.18
CA LYS A 29 -4.21 6.34 4.62
C LYS A 29 -3.46 6.93 3.44
N ALA A 30 -3.08 6.09 2.46
CA ALA A 30 -2.36 6.55 1.27
C ALA A 30 -3.14 7.63 0.50
N ILE A 31 -4.44 7.41 0.24
CA ILE A 31 -5.29 8.37 -0.47
C ILE A 31 -5.37 9.71 0.28
N VAL A 32 -5.56 9.67 1.60
CA VAL A 32 -5.64 10.89 2.43
C VAL A 32 -4.32 11.67 2.38
N VAL A 33 -3.18 10.99 2.47
CA VAL A 33 -1.84 11.62 2.45
C VAL A 33 -1.52 12.22 1.09
N ILE A 34 -1.87 11.51 0.00
CA ILE A 34 -1.72 12.00 -1.38
C ILE A 34 -2.59 13.25 -1.59
N ALA A 35 -3.87 13.20 -1.20
CA ALA A 35 -4.79 14.33 -1.34
C ALA A 35 -4.35 15.55 -0.51
N ALA A 36 -3.78 15.32 0.67
CA ALA A 36 -3.19 16.36 1.51
C ALA A 36 -1.85 16.91 0.96
N GLY A 37 -1.32 16.36 -0.14
CA GLY A 37 -0.07 16.80 -0.75
C GLY A 37 1.19 16.48 0.07
N ARG A 38 1.09 15.61 1.08
CA ARG A 38 2.17 15.35 2.05
C ARG A 38 3.37 14.62 1.44
N PHE A 39 3.19 13.96 0.29
CA PHE A 39 4.29 13.34 -0.43
C PHE A 39 5.01 14.28 -1.40
N LYS A 40 4.56 15.53 -1.57
CA LYS A 40 5.19 16.49 -2.49
C LYS A 40 6.64 16.81 -2.11
N ASP A 41 6.97 16.74 -0.83
CA ASP A 41 8.30 17.08 -0.33
C ASP A 41 9.33 15.95 -0.55
N GLU A 42 8.86 14.70 -0.70
CA GLU A 42 9.73 13.52 -0.84
C GLU A 42 9.72 12.89 -2.25
N ILE A 43 8.66 13.10 -3.04
CA ILE A 43 8.58 12.59 -4.40
C ILE A 43 9.30 13.53 -5.37
N ILE A 44 10.34 13.01 -6.03
CA ILE A 44 11.03 13.70 -7.12
C ILE A 44 10.26 13.45 -8.43
N PRO A 45 9.75 14.51 -9.12
CA PRO A 45 9.05 14.34 -10.38
C PRO A 45 9.96 13.76 -11.47
N VAL A 46 9.44 12.78 -12.21
CA VAL A 46 10.12 12.21 -13.37
C VAL A 46 9.42 12.68 -14.64
N ALA A 47 10.13 13.43 -15.49
CA ALA A 47 9.62 13.86 -16.77
C ALA A 47 9.62 12.70 -17.77
N THR A 48 8.45 12.39 -18.35
CA THR A 48 8.29 11.34 -19.35
C THR A 48 7.24 11.72 -20.39
N LYS A 49 7.22 11.01 -21.52
CA LYS A 49 6.16 11.14 -22.52
C LYS A 49 4.95 10.36 -22.05
N VAL A 50 3.83 11.04 -21.86
CA VAL A 50 2.55 10.40 -21.59
C VAL A 50 1.81 10.24 -22.91
N THR A 51 1.66 9.01 -23.39
CA THR A 51 0.77 8.71 -24.51
C THR A 51 -0.62 8.47 -23.94
N ILE A 52 -1.54 9.39 -24.21
CA ILE A 52 -2.97 9.20 -23.90
C ILE A 52 -3.59 8.57 -25.15
N PHE A 53 -4.18 7.38 -25.00
CA PHE A 53 -4.95 6.70 -26.05
C PHE A 53 -6.39 7.21 -26.10
#